data_AF-A0A8S0RZS1-F1
#
_entry.id   AF-A0A8S0RZS1-F1
#
_cell.length_a   1.000
_cell.length_b   1.000
_cell.length_c   1.000
_cell.angle_alpha   90.00
_cell.angle_beta   90.00
_cell.angle_gamma   90.00
#
_symmetry.space_group_name_H-M   'P 1'
#
loop_
_entity.id
_entity.type
_entity.pdbx_description
1 polymer ?
#
loop_
_entity_poly.entity_id
_entity_poly.type
_entity_poly.pdbx_seq_one_letter_code
_entity_poly.pdbx_strand_id
1 'polypeptide(L)'
;MFSCAHCCLRVMETIFRQGNGWAYVQIAAYGKDFVKASQDTWELFEKREMAPIVDSDITSAICFLTGVCSGSICVIVVAAWTATVHHGYTATLSVLAAFIGYLMTRIAMALPQACVSCYYVCYAENPENRLFDKTIPDRVNLIKSGRDVVVPTPRIPRRFTR
;
A
#
# COMPACT_ATOMS: atom_id res chain seq x y z
N MET A 1 -1.94 35.10 -10.53
CA MET A 1 -2.55 33.94 -9.82
C MET A 1 -2.01 32.57 -10.26
N PHE A 2 -1.30 32.42 -11.39
CA PHE A 2 -0.77 31.10 -11.83
C PHE A 2 0.52 30.62 -11.13
N SER A 3 1.25 31.51 -10.45
CA SER A 3 2.52 31.15 -9.79
C SER A 3 2.34 30.24 -8.57
N CYS A 4 1.24 30.40 -7.81
CA CYS A 4 0.94 29.56 -6.65
C CYS A 4 0.49 28.16 -7.08
N ALA A 5 -0.30 28.05 -8.16
CA ALA A 5 -0.67 26.76 -8.74
C ALA A 5 0.56 25.98 -9.21
N HIS A 6 1.51 26.64 -9.89
CA HIS A 6 2.73 25.98 -10.34
C HIS A 6 3.67 25.59 -9.18
N CYS A 7 3.73 26.38 -8.10
CA CYS A 7 4.46 26.03 -6.89
C CYS A 7 3.82 24.84 -6.16
N CYS A 8 2.50 24.87 -5.94
CA CYS A 8 1.75 23.77 -5.32
C CYS A 8 1.85 22.49 -6.15
N LEU A 9 1.83 22.59 -7.48
CA LEU A 9 2.04 21.46 -8.38
C LEU A 9 3.45 20.88 -8.25
N ARG A 10 4.50 21.71 -8.15
CA ARG A 10 5.87 21.22 -7.91
C ARG A 10 6.04 20.56 -6.55
N VAL A 11 5.38 21.08 -5.52
CA VAL A 11 5.38 20.47 -4.18
C VAL A 11 4.63 19.13 -4.23
N MET A 12 3.46 19.07 -4.85
CA MET A 12 2.73 17.81 -5.06
C MET A 12 3.54 16.82 -5.88
N GLU A 13 4.20 17.25 -6.96
CA GLU A 13 5.05 16.39 -7.78
C GLU A 13 6.23 15.84 -6.98
N THR A 14 6.83 16.66 -6.11
CA THR A 14 7.90 16.22 -5.21
C THR A 14 7.38 15.21 -4.18
N ILE A 15 6.20 15.45 -3.61
CA ILE A 15 5.53 14.53 -2.68
C ILE A 15 5.11 13.24 -3.37
N PHE A 16 4.61 13.26 -4.60
CA PHE A 16 4.25 12.04 -5.33
C PHE A 16 5.49 11.26 -5.78
N ARG A 17 6.59 11.95 -6.08
CA ARG A 17 7.85 11.32 -6.48
C ARG A 17 8.62 10.73 -5.30
N GLN A 18 8.54 11.36 -4.12
CA GLN A 18 9.23 10.89 -2.90
C GLN A 18 8.29 10.22 -1.89
N GLY A 19 6.99 10.25 -2.12
CA GLY A 19 5.97 9.67 -1.25
C GLY A 19 5.89 8.19 -1.50
N ASN A 20 6.71 7.44 -0.79
CA ASN A 20 6.74 6.00 -0.90
C ASN A 20 6.55 5.32 0.47
N GLY A 21 5.55 4.46 0.59
CA GLY A 21 5.29 3.70 1.82
C GLY A 21 6.45 2.77 2.20
N TRP A 22 7.22 2.31 1.20
CA TRP A 22 8.37 1.43 1.42
C TRP A 22 9.54 2.14 2.15
N ALA A 23 9.59 3.48 2.12
CA ALA A 23 10.62 4.28 2.79
C ALA A 23 10.60 4.10 4.32
N TYR A 24 9.42 3.83 4.91
CA TYR A 24 9.28 3.65 6.35
C TYR A 24 10.13 2.50 6.89
N VAL A 25 10.38 1.47 6.08
CA VAL A 25 11.26 0.34 6.47
C VAL A 25 12.71 0.81 6.60
N GLN A 26 13.22 1.58 5.63
CA GLN A 26 14.57 2.14 5.69
C GLN A 26 14.74 3.13 6.85
N ILE A 27 13.71 3.92 7.16
CA ILE A 27 13.72 4.82 8.32
C ILE A 27 13.76 4.01 9.61
N ALA A 28 12.94 2.96 9.72
CA ALA A 28 12.91 2.10 10.90
C ALA A 28 14.21 1.31 11.10
N ALA A 29 14.85 0.86 10.02
CA ALA A 29 16.08 0.06 10.07
C ALA A 29 17.34 0.90 10.26
N TYR A 30 17.44 2.06 9.58
CA TYR A 30 18.68 2.85 9.50
C TYR A 30 18.58 4.25 10.08
N GLY A 31 17.40 4.71 10.52
CA GLY A 31 17.23 6.04 11.11
C GLY A 31 17.46 7.22 10.15
N LYS A 32 17.32 6.99 8.83
CA LYS A 32 17.52 8.02 7.79
C LYS A 32 16.34 8.99 7.71
N ASP A 33 16.57 10.20 7.20
CA ASP A 33 15.50 11.14 6.84
C ASP A 33 14.57 10.56 5.76
N PHE A 34 13.27 10.88 5.83
CA PHE A 34 12.23 10.33 4.93
C PHE A 34 12.57 10.48 3.44
N VAL A 35 13.05 11.66 3.05
CA VAL A 35 13.39 11.97 1.66
C VAL A 35 14.53 11.07 1.16
N LYS A 36 15.60 10.96 1.96
CA LYS A 36 16.77 10.14 1.63
C LYS A 36 16.42 8.66 1.64
N ALA A 37 15.68 8.20 2.65
CA ALA A 37 15.20 6.84 2.76
C ALA A 37 14.34 6.45 1.55
N SER A 38 13.43 7.32 1.10
CA SER A 38 12.60 7.04 -0.07
C SER A 38 13.43 6.95 -1.35
N GLN A 39 14.41 7.83 -1.55
CA GLN A 39 15.27 7.82 -2.72
C GLN A 39 16.14 6.55 -2.75
N ASP A 40 16.80 6.24 -1.64
CA ASP A 40 17.64 5.04 -1.49
C ASP A 40 16.81 3.76 -1.77
N THR A 41 15.60 3.66 -1.19
CA THR A 41 14.72 2.49 -1.40
C THR A 41 14.31 2.36 -2.86
N TRP A 42 13.97 3.46 -3.51
CA TRP A 42 13.51 3.44 -4.90
C TRP A 42 14.65 3.12 -5.86
N GLU A 43 15.84 3.68 -5.64
CA GLU A 43 17.04 3.36 -6.44
C GLU A 43 17.40 1.87 -6.33
N LEU A 44 17.26 1.29 -5.13
CA LEU A 44 17.47 -0.12 -4.89
C LEU A 44 16.44 -1.00 -5.64
N PHE A 45 15.17 -0.59 -5.70
CA PHE A 45 14.14 -1.27 -6.49
C PHE A 45 14.37 -1.16 -8.00
N GLU A 46 14.84 -0.01 -8.49
CA GLU A 46 15.19 0.17 -9.91
C GLU A 46 16.40 -0.69 -10.31
N LYS A 47 17.46 -0.73 -9.49
CA LYS A 47 18.63 -1.59 -9.72
C LYS A 47 18.31 -3.08 -9.79
N ARG A 48 17.20 -3.50 -9.16
CA ARG A 48 16.74 -4.89 -9.13
C ARG A 48 15.56 -5.16 -10.07
N GLU A 49 15.14 -4.17 -10.86
CA GLU A 49 14.00 -4.26 -11.79
C GLU A 49 12.69 -4.70 -11.12
N MET A 50 12.53 -4.39 -9.83
CA MET A 50 11.36 -4.77 -9.04
C MET A 50 10.29 -3.68 -8.95
N ALA A 51 10.56 -2.50 -9.50
CA ALA A 51 9.60 -1.39 -9.59
C ALA A 51 8.20 -1.82 -10.08
N PRO A 52 8.03 -2.62 -11.15
CA PRO A 52 6.68 -3.01 -11.61
C PRO A 52 5.96 -3.97 -10.65
N ILE A 53 6.68 -4.81 -9.91
CA ILE A 53 6.08 -5.74 -8.92
C ILE A 53 5.57 -4.95 -7.73
N VAL A 54 6.42 -4.07 -7.22
CA VAL A 54 6.11 -3.23 -6.06
C VAL A 54 4.95 -2.28 -6.35
N ASP A 55 4.85 -1.79 -7.59
CA ASP A 55 3.75 -0.93 -8.03
C ASP A 55 2.43 -1.71 -8.23
N SER A 56 2.52 -3.00 -8.52
CA SER A 56 1.37 -3.91 -8.66
C SER A 56 0.86 -4.46 -7.34
N ASP A 57 1.40 -4.04 -6.20
CA ASP A 57 1.03 -4.60 -4.91
C ASP A 57 -0.45 -4.34 -4.60
N ILE A 58 -1.22 -5.42 -4.55
CA ILE A 58 -2.66 -5.42 -4.28
C ILE A 58 -2.98 -5.30 -2.78
N THR A 59 -1.96 -5.28 -1.90
CA THR A 59 -2.17 -5.26 -0.45
C THR A 59 -3.01 -4.06 -0.02
N SER A 60 -2.77 -2.89 -0.62
CA SER A 60 -3.57 -1.68 -0.34
C SER A 60 -5.05 -1.85 -0.67
N ALA A 61 -5.36 -2.47 -1.81
CA ALA A 61 -6.72 -2.75 -2.25
C ALA A 61 -7.41 -3.80 -1.35
N ILE A 62 -6.68 -4.86 -0.98
CA ILE A 62 -7.16 -5.89 -0.05
C ILE A 62 -7.46 -5.26 1.32
N CYS A 63 -6.55 -4.44 1.85
CA CYS A 63 -6.75 -3.78 3.14
C CYS A 63 -8.00 -2.89 3.15
N PHE A 64 -8.26 -2.18 2.04
CA PHE A 64 -9.47 -1.39 1.89
C PHE A 64 -10.72 -2.27 1.85
N LEU A 65 -10.71 -3.32 1.03
CA LEU A 65 -11.84 -4.23 0.88
C LEU A 65 -12.16 -4.96 2.19
N THR A 66 -11.15 -5.47 2.91
CA THR A 66 -11.37 -6.15 4.19
C THR A 66 -11.97 -5.21 5.23
N GLY A 67 -11.55 -3.93 5.26
CA GLY A 67 -12.16 -2.93 6.14
C GLY A 67 -13.63 -2.67 5.80
N VAL A 68 -13.98 -2.61 4.52
CA VAL A 68 -15.38 -2.44 4.08
C VAL A 68 -16.21 -3.67 4.44
N CYS A 69 -15.69 -4.88 4.20
CA CYS A 69 -16.36 -6.13 4.53
C CYS A 69 -16.62 -6.26 6.04
N SER A 70 -15.62 -5.97 6.88
CA SER A 70 -15.78 -6.06 8.34
C SER A 70 -16.78 -5.02 8.87
N GLY A 71 -16.70 -3.77 8.39
CA GLY A 71 -17.69 -2.75 8.70
C GLY A 71 -19.12 -3.17 8.32
N SER A 72 -19.28 -3.80 7.15
CA SER A 72 -20.56 -4.32 6.69
C SER A 72 -21.12 -5.44 7.59
N ILE A 73 -20.26 -6.37 8.02
CA ILE A 73 -20.64 -7.44 8.95
C ILE A 73 -21.07 -6.84 10.31
N CYS A 74 -20.32 -5.88 10.84
CA CYS A 74 -20.66 -5.19 12.09
C CYS A 74 -22.03 -4.49 11.99
N VAL A 75 -22.32 -3.83 10.85
CA VAL A 75 -23.63 -3.20 10.60
C VAL A 75 -24.75 -4.23 10.62
N ILE A 76 -24.60 -5.36 9.93
CA ILE A 76 -25.65 -6.39 9.83
C ILE A 76 -25.97 -6.94 11.23
N VAL A 77 -24.94 -7.27 12.02
CA VAL A 77 -25.12 -7.81 13.37
C VAL A 77 -25.79 -6.80 14.30
N VAL A 78 -25.33 -5.54 14.30
CA VAL A 78 -25.91 -4.49 15.16
C VAL A 78 -27.31 -4.11 14.71
N ALA A 79 -27.58 -4.05 13.40
CA ALA A 79 -28.91 -3.79 12.86
C ALA A 79 -29.89 -4.90 13.24
N ALA A 80 -29.51 -6.16 13.09
CA ALA A 80 -30.34 -7.31 13.46
C ALA A 80 -30.66 -7.33 14.96
N TRP A 81 -29.69 -6.99 15.82
CA TRP A 81 -29.92 -6.90 17.26
C TRP A 81 -30.79 -5.69 17.63
N THR A 82 -30.47 -4.49 17.14
CA THR A 82 -31.23 -3.29 17.50
C THR A 82 -32.65 -3.31 16.96
N ALA A 83 -32.92 -4.02 15.86
CA ALA A 83 -34.27 -4.26 15.36
C ALA A 83 -35.16 -5.04 16.33
N THR A 84 -34.62 -5.84 17.25
CA THR A 84 -35.41 -6.59 18.24
C THR A 84 -35.57 -5.87 19.58
N VAL A 85 -34.69 -4.94 19.92
CA VAL A 85 -34.65 -4.30 21.25
C VAL A 85 -35.04 -2.81 21.22
N HIS A 86 -34.55 -2.02 20.26
CA HIS A 86 -34.73 -0.56 20.22
C HIS A 86 -34.82 0.00 18.79
N HIS A 87 -36.03 0.00 18.20
CA HIS A 87 -36.30 0.48 16.85
C HIS A 87 -35.90 1.95 16.58
N GLY A 88 -35.86 2.81 17.61
CA GLY A 88 -35.59 4.23 17.43
C GLY A 88 -34.11 4.60 17.18
N TYR A 89 -33.17 3.73 17.53
CA TYR A 89 -31.72 4.04 17.50
C TYR A 89 -30.91 3.15 16.55
N THR A 90 -31.57 2.26 15.80
CA THR A 90 -30.94 1.31 14.86
C THR A 90 -29.98 2.01 13.90
N ALA A 91 -30.41 3.09 13.25
CA ALA A 91 -29.57 3.78 12.25
C ALA A 91 -28.27 4.34 12.85
N THR A 92 -28.35 5.05 13.98
CA THR A 92 -27.19 5.65 14.63
C THR A 92 -26.21 4.61 15.14
N LEU A 93 -26.72 3.53 15.76
CA LEU A 93 -25.88 2.44 16.28
C LEU A 93 -25.22 1.64 15.15
N SER A 94 -25.93 1.39 14.06
CA SER A 94 -25.37 0.73 12.88
C SER A 94 -24.24 1.56 12.25
N VAL A 95 -24.43 2.87 12.06
CA VAL A 95 -23.38 3.74 11.51
C VAL A 95 -22.16 3.80 12.42
N LEU A 96 -22.37 3.92 13.74
CA LEU A 96 -21.28 3.92 14.71
C LEU A 96 -20.51 2.60 14.70
N ALA A 97 -21.22 1.47 14.65
CA ALA A 97 -20.63 0.14 14.57
C ALA A 97 -19.86 -0.08 13.26
N ALA A 98 -20.37 0.43 12.13
CA ALA A 98 -19.66 0.41 10.85
C ALA A 98 -18.31 1.13 10.95
N PHE A 99 -18.33 2.33 11.53
CA PHE A 99 -17.15 3.18 11.65
C PHE A 99 -16.09 2.55 12.57
N ILE A 100 -16.51 2.03 13.72
CA ILE A 100 -15.62 1.35 14.66
C ILE A 100 -15.03 0.08 14.02
N GLY A 101 -15.87 -0.76 13.40
CA GLY A 101 -15.44 -1.99 12.73
C GLY A 101 -14.44 -1.73 11.60
N TYR A 102 -14.70 -0.70 10.79
CA TYR A 102 -13.79 -0.26 9.74
C TYR A 102 -12.44 0.20 10.31
N LEU A 103 -12.44 1.11 11.29
CA LEU A 103 -11.20 1.65 11.87
C LEU A 103 -10.36 0.59 12.56
N MET A 104 -10.98 -0.31 13.33
CA MET A 104 -10.28 -1.41 13.99
C MET A 104 -9.60 -2.34 12.97
N THR A 105 -10.30 -2.64 11.87
CA THR A 105 -9.73 -3.48 10.80
C THR A 105 -8.59 -2.78 10.08
N ARG A 106 -8.70 -1.47 9.85
CA ARG A 106 -7.62 -0.68 9.25
C ARG A 106 -6.36 -0.66 10.11
N ILE A 107 -6.51 -0.56 11.43
CA ILE A 107 -5.37 -0.62 12.37
C ILE A 107 -4.74 -2.02 12.34
N ALA A 108 -5.55 -3.08 12.36
CA ALA A 108 -5.05 -4.45 12.29
C ALA A 108 -4.28 -4.74 10.98
N MET A 109 -4.76 -4.20 9.85
CA MET A 109 -4.13 -4.39 8.53
C MET A 109 -2.86 -3.56 8.31
N ALA A 110 -2.57 -2.57 9.15
CA ALA A 110 -1.32 -1.82 9.07
C ALA A 110 -0.10 -2.72 9.31
N LEU A 111 -0.21 -3.74 10.17
CA LEU A 111 0.86 -4.68 10.47
C LEU A 111 1.21 -5.57 9.26
N PRO A 112 0.27 -6.31 8.65
CA PRO A 112 0.55 -7.08 7.43
C PRO A 112 1.16 -6.24 6.31
N GLN A 113 0.62 -5.03 6.08
CA GLN A 113 1.15 -4.12 5.07
C GLN A 113 2.61 -3.72 5.36
N ALA A 114 2.96 -3.46 6.62
CA ALA A 114 4.33 -3.19 7.04
C ALA A 114 5.25 -4.43 6.88
N CYS A 115 4.75 -5.63 7.18
CA CYS A 115 5.50 -6.88 7.00
C CYS A 115 5.84 -7.14 5.52
N VAL A 116 4.86 -7.01 4.62
CA VAL A 116 5.07 -7.12 3.16
C VAL A 116 6.08 -6.08 2.69
N SER A 117 6.00 -4.86 3.23
CA SER A 117 6.96 -3.79 2.94
C SER A 117 8.37 -4.10 3.39
N CYS A 118 8.51 -4.63 4.59
CA CYS A 118 9.80 -5.07 5.10
C CYS A 118 10.38 -6.18 4.22
N TYR A 119 9.56 -7.16 3.84
CA TYR A 119 9.98 -8.27 2.99
C TYR A 119 10.55 -7.82 1.65
N TYR A 120 9.86 -6.92 0.93
CA TYR A 120 10.34 -6.41 -0.35
C TYR A 120 11.63 -5.60 -0.22
N VAL A 121 11.74 -4.76 0.81
CA VAL A 121 12.96 -3.96 1.05
C VAL A 121 14.14 -4.85 1.41
N CYS A 122 13.97 -5.82 2.31
CA CYS A 122 15.02 -6.77 2.67
C CYS A 122 15.47 -7.64 1.48
N TYR A 123 14.52 -8.07 0.63
CA TYR A 123 14.85 -8.79 -0.59
C TYR A 123 15.66 -7.92 -1.57
N ALA A 124 15.28 -6.65 -1.73
CA ALA A 124 15.98 -5.72 -2.60
C ALA A 124 17.44 -5.46 -2.15
N GLU A 125 17.68 -5.45 -0.84
CA GLU A 125 19.01 -5.26 -0.27
C GLU A 125 19.91 -6.47 -0.52
N ASN A 126 19.43 -7.68 -0.24
CA ASN A 126 20.23 -8.92 -0.35
C ASN A 126 19.43 -10.06 -1.01
N PRO A 127 19.28 -10.06 -2.35
CA PRO A 127 18.44 -11.05 -3.04
C PRO A 127 19.03 -12.47 -3.05
N GLU A 128 20.34 -12.62 -2.81
CA GLU A 128 21.02 -13.93 -2.79
C GLU A 128 20.96 -14.63 -1.43
N ASN A 129 20.29 -14.03 -0.44
CA ASN A 129 20.17 -14.65 0.86
C ASN A 129 19.34 -15.95 0.77
N ARG A 130 19.82 -17.02 1.42
CA ARG A 130 19.20 -18.36 1.40
C ARG A 130 17.77 -18.40 1.96
N LEU A 131 17.36 -17.36 2.68
CA LEU A 131 16.00 -17.22 3.22
C LEU A 131 14.96 -16.85 2.16
N PHE A 132 15.39 -16.36 0.99
CA PHE A 132 14.48 -15.95 -0.08
C PHE A 132 14.28 -17.06 -1.10
N ASP A 133 13.02 -17.24 -1.51
CA ASP A 133 12.64 -18.21 -2.54
C ASP A 133 12.71 -17.59 -3.95
N LYS A 134 12.65 -18.44 -4.98
CA LYS A 134 12.69 -18.04 -6.40
C LYS A 134 11.41 -17.38 -6.91
N THR A 135 10.40 -17.23 -6.05
CA THR A 135 9.09 -16.67 -6.42
C THR A 135 9.19 -15.25 -6.98
N ILE A 136 9.95 -14.34 -6.34
CA ILE A 136 10.11 -12.96 -6.82
C ILE A 136 10.80 -12.91 -8.19
N PRO A 137 11.98 -13.53 -8.41
CA PRO A 137 12.64 -13.46 -9.72
C PRO A 137 11.82 -14.14 -10.82
N ASP A 138 11.10 -15.22 -10.52
CA ASP A 138 10.20 -15.86 -11.47
C ASP A 138 9.07 -14.92 -11.90
N ARG A 139 8.49 -14.16 -10.96
CA ARG A 139 7.47 -13.14 -11.25
C ARG A 139 8.05 -11.98 -12.06
N VAL A 140 9.27 -11.52 -11.76
CA VAL A 140 9.96 -10.50 -12.60
C VAL A 140 10.10 -11.01 -14.04
N ASN A 141 10.55 -12.25 -14.21
CA ASN A 141 10.74 -12.85 -15.53
C ASN A 141 9.42 -13.05 -16.29
N LEU A 142 8.33 -13.39 -15.59
CA LEU A 142 7.00 -13.50 -16.18
C LEU A 142 6.51 -12.15 -16.72
N ILE A 143 6.65 -11.08 -15.93
CA ILE A 143 6.31 -9.71 -16.33
C ILE A 143 7.15 -9.29 -17.54
N LYS A 144 8.47 -9.53 -17.52
CA LYS A 144 9.37 -9.24 -18.65
C LYS A 144 8.99 -10.00 -19.91
N SER A 145 8.55 -11.25 -19.78
CA SER A 145 8.13 -12.07 -20.91
C SER A 145 6.73 -11.71 -21.46
N GLY A 146 6.07 -10.69 -20.92
CA GLY A 146 4.74 -10.25 -21.34
C GLY A 146 3.62 -11.23 -20.98
N ARG A 147 3.90 -12.20 -20.09
CA ARG A 147 2.95 -13.25 -19.67
C ARG A 147 2.15 -12.86 -18.44
N ASP A 148 2.51 -11.76 -17.76
CA ASP A 148 1.77 -11.20 -16.63
C ASP A 148 1.49 -9.71 -16.91
N VAL A 149 0.22 -9.30 -16.85
CA VAL A 149 -0.21 -7.92 -17.15
C VAL A 149 -0.13 -7.09 -15.87
N VAL A 150 0.88 -6.23 -15.80
CA VAL A 150 0.97 -5.18 -14.76
C VAL A 150 0.31 -3.92 -15.30
N VAL A 151 -0.65 -3.36 -14.55
CA VAL A 151 -1.23 -2.05 -14.86
C VAL A 151 -0.21 -0.99 -14.44
N PRO A 152 0.37 -0.20 -15.37
CA PRO A 152 1.36 0.81 -15.00
C PRO A 152 0.70 1.93 -14.22
N THR A 153 1.17 2.23 -13.01
CA THR A 153 0.72 3.44 -12.31
C THR A 153 1.52 4.67 -12.77
N PRO A 154 1.01 5.91 -12.54
CA PRO A 154 1.68 7.14 -12.95
C PRO A 154 3.09 7.36 -12.36
N ARG A 155 3.47 6.57 -11.34
CA ARG A 155 4.81 6.66 -10.72
C ARG A 155 5.92 6.09 -11.59
N ILE A 156 5.60 5.20 -12.52
CA ILE A 156 6.59 4.63 -13.45
C ILE A 156 6.71 5.55 -14.67
N PRO A 157 7.89 6.13 -14.96
CA PRO A 157 8.11 6.85 -16.20
C PRO A 157 7.86 5.91 -17.39
N ARG A 158 7.10 6.36 -18.39
CA ARG A 158 6.84 5.62 -19.66
C ARG A 158 8.12 5.17 -20.42
N ARG A 159 9.30 5.52 -19.94
CA ARG A 159 10.59 5.14 -20.53
C ARG A 159 10.94 3.66 -20.33
N PHE A 160 10.32 2.97 -19.37
CA PHE A 160 10.44 1.51 -19.18
C PHE A 160 9.49 0.69 -20.07
N THR A 161 8.80 1.34 -21.01
CA THR A 161 7.78 0.71 -21.90
C THR A 161 8.32 0.32 -23.27
N ARG A 162 9.63 0.03 -23.40
CA ARG A 162 10.23 -0.35 -24.69
C ARG A 162 11.11 -1.57 -24.56
#